data_AF-A0A397C640-F1
#
_entry.id   AF-A0A397C640-F1
#
_cell.length_a   1.000
_cell.length_b   1.000
_cell.length_c   1.000
_cell.angle_alpha   90.00
_cell.angle_beta   90.00
_cell.angle_gamma   90.00
#
_symmetry.space_group_name_H-M   'P 1'
#
loop_
_entity.id
_entity.type
_entity.pdbx_description
1 polymer ?
#
loop_
_entity_poly.entity_id
_entity_poly.type
_entity_poly.pdbx_seq_one_letter_code
_entity_poly.pdbx_strand_id
1 'polypeptide(L)' 'MAPKKGAAAAQDTNEKHKHPLQAVLFADSWTNTFRPISLELPKVLFPLANVPMLEYTLEFLASNGVEEVLIFCTGNTA' A
#
# COMPACT_ATOMS: atom_id res chain seq x y z
N MET A 1 -39.64 33.16 39.58
CA MET A 1 -38.44 32.91 40.41
C MET A 1 -37.66 31.78 39.77
N ALA A 2 -36.40 32.04 39.41
CA ALA A 2 -35.45 31.05 38.88
C ALA A 2 -34.80 30.23 40.02
N PRO A 3 -33.94 29.24 39.71
CA PRO A 3 -32.54 29.59 39.49
C PRO A 3 -31.88 28.97 38.25
N LYS A 4 -30.80 29.64 37.84
CA LYS A 4 -29.86 29.38 36.74
C LYS A 4 -28.84 28.28 37.07
N LYS A 5 -28.35 27.58 36.04
CA LYS A 5 -26.93 27.29 35.68
C LYS A 5 -26.97 26.25 34.55
N GLY A 6 -26.17 26.27 33.48
CA GLY A 6 -24.92 26.92 33.16
C GLY A 6 -24.25 26.02 32.11
N ALA A 7 -23.56 26.64 31.16
CA ALA A 7 -22.89 26.04 30.00
C ALA A 7 -22.13 24.72 30.24
N ALA A 8 -22.14 23.86 29.24
CA ALA A 8 -20.93 23.30 28.65
C ALA A 8 -21.26 22.71 27.28
N ALA A 9 -20.74 23.34 26.23
CA ALA A 9 -20.61 22.72 24.92
C ALA A 9 -19.77 21.44 25.07
N ALA A 10 -20.35 20.29 24.80
CA ALA A 10 -19.58 19.08 24.55
C ALA A 10 -18.97 19.22 23.14
N GLN A 11 -17.85 19.93 23.08
CA GLN A 11 -16.87 19.76 22.02
C GLN A 11 -16.29 18.36 22.19
N ASP A 12 -16.93 17.34 21.62
CA ASP A 12 -16.27 16.04 21.44
C ASP A 12 -15.45 16.11 20.15
N THR A 13 -14.15 16.13 20.38
CA THR A 13 -13.03 16.08 19.45
C THR A 13 -13.20 14.95 18.44
N ASN A 14 -13.75 15.29 17.26
CA ASN A 14 -13.59 14.48 16.05
C ASN A 14 -12.15 14.64 15.54
N GLU A 15 -11.19 14.12 16.31
CA GLU A 15 -9.85 13.84 15.82
C GLU A 15 -9.98 12.70 14.82
N LYS A 16 -10.22 13.10 13.57
CA LYS A 16 -10.12 12.25 12.40
C LYS A 16 -8.76 11.56 12.47
N HIS A 17 -8.72 10.31 12.92
CA HIS A 17 -7.60 9.43 12.64
C HIS A 17 -7.50 9.38 11.11
N LYS A 18 -6.60 10.20 10.55
CA LYS A 18 -6.35 10.25 9.12
C LYS A 18 -5.73 8.90 8.77
N HIS A 19 -6.53 8.00 8.23
CA HIS A 19 -6.02 6.70 7.79
C HIS A 19 -4.94 6.95 6.72
N PRO A 20 -3.78 6.28 6.83
CA PRO A 20 -2.72 6.40 5.84
C PRO A 20 -3.26 6.00 4.46
N LEU A 21 -2.78 6.65 3.40
CA LEU A 21 -3.13 6.25 2.04
C LEU A 21 -2.51 4.88 1.77
N GLN A 22 -3.36 3.87 1.60
CA GLN A 22 -2.97 2.48 1.40
C GLN A 22 -3.10 2.09 -0.07
N ALA A 23 -2.12 1.33 -0.58
CA ALA A 23 -2.15 0.73 -1.91
C ALA A 23 -2.02 -0.79 -1.83
N VAL A 24 -2.64 -1.49 -2.78
CA VAL A 24 -2.50 -2.94 -2.95
C VAL A 24 -1.81 -3.20 -4.28
N LEU A 25 -0.67 -3.89 -4.23
CA LEU A 25 0.12 -4.24 -5.41
C LEU A 25 0.02 -5.74 -5.69
N PHE A 26 -0.51 -6.10 -6.84
CA PHE A 26 -0.49 -7.49 -7.33
C PHE A 26 0.86 -7.76 -8.00
N ALA A 27 1.73 -8.48 -7.29
CA ALA A 27 3.10 -8.73 -7.71
C ALA A 27 3.28 -10.00 -8.55
N ASP A 28 2.21 -10.74 -8.81
CA ASP A 28 2.23 -11.91 -9.68
C ASP A 28 1.35 -11.68 -10.90
N SER A 29 1.69 -12.32 -12.02
CA SER A 29 0.88 -12.30 -13.23
C SER A 29 0.47 -13.72 -13.59
N TRP A 30 -0.84 -13.93 -13.78
CA TRP A 30 -1.44 -15.19 -14.23
C TRP A 30 -1.11 -15.55 -15.69
N THR A 31 -0.03 -15.00 -16.25
CA THR A 31 0.40 -15.22 -17.64
C THR A 31 1.68 -16.04 -17.70
N ASN A 32 1.90 -16.76 -18.82
CA ASN A 32 3.09 -17.58 -19.02
C ASN A 32 4.27 -16.84 -19.70
N THR A 33 4.22 -15.52 -19.75
CA THR A 33 5.28 -14.67 -20.30
C THR A 33 6.56 -14.79 -19.48
N PHE A 34 7.72 -14.70 -20.13
CA PHE A 34 9.06 -14.80 -19.52
C PHE A 34 9.48 -16.18 -19.01
N ARG A 35 8.74 -17.24 -19.36
CA ARG A 35 9.26 -18.60 -19.24
C ARG A 35 10.43 -18.80 -20.21
N PRO A 36 11.50 -19.51 -19.80
CA PRO A 36 11.61 -20.32 -18.58
C PRO A 36 12.05 -19.54 -17.32
N ILE A 37 12.55 -18.31 -17.46
CA ILE A 37 13.19 -17.56 -16.36
C ILE A 37 12.21 -17.31 -15.20
N SER A 38 10.94 -17.07 -15.50
CA SER A 38 9.91 -16.83 -14.50
C SER A 38 9.53 -18.05 -13.65
N LEU A 39 10.14 -19.22 -13.91
CA LEU A 39 9.98 -20.43 -13.09
C LEU A 39 10.87 -20.41 -11.84
N GLU A 40 12.05 -19.80 -11.95
CA GLU A 40 13.03 -19.75 -10.86
C GLU A 40 12.97 -18.43 -10.09
N LEU A 41 12.67 -17.33 -10.80
CA LEU A 41 12.61 -15.99 -10.22
C LEU A 41 11.26 -15.33 -10.54
N PRO A 42 10.55 -14.77 -9.55
CA PRO A 42 9.32 -14.01 -9.78
C PRO A 42 9.56 -12.78 -10.67
N LYS A 43 8.60 -12.48 -11.55
CA LYS A 43 8.72 -11.41 -12.55
C LYS A 43 9.01 -10.05 -11.93
N VAL A 44 8.36 -9.71 -10.82
CA VAL A 44 8.58 -8.43 -10.12
C VAL A 44 10.01 -8.23 -9.62
N LEU A 45 10.78 -9.31 -9.47
CA LEU A 45 12.18 -9.25 -9.05
C LEU A 45 13.16 -9.24 -10.23
N PHE A 46 12.66 -9.25 -11.48
CA PHE A 46 13.55 -9.17 -12.63
C PHE A 46 14.27 -7.82 -12.67
N PRO A 47 15.57 -7.81 -12.97
CA PRO A 47 16.32 -6.57 -13.09
C PRO A 47 15.97 -5.85 -14.39
N LEU A 48 15.47 -4.63 -14.28
CA LEU A 48 15.36 -3.65 -15.36
C LEU A 48 16.39 -2.56 -15.11
N ALA A 49 17.33 -2.35 -16.03
CA ALA A 49 18.46 -1.44 -15.84
C ALA A 49 19.22 -1.69 -14.50
N ASN A 50 19.45 -2.96 -14.19
CA ASN A 50 20.12 -3.43 -12.96
C ASN A 50 19.36 -3.19 -11.64
N VAL A 51 18.10 -2.75 -11.69
CA VAL A 51 17.23 -2.54 -10.51
C VAL A 51 15.98 -3.44 -10.61
N PRO A 52 15.51 -4.08 -9.53
CA PRO A 52 14.29 -4.90 -9.58
C PRO A 52 13.07 -4.09 -10.04
N MET A 53 12.24 -4.67 -10.91
CA MET A 53 11.01 -4.01 -11.40
C MET A 53 10.08 -3.52 -10.27
N LEU A 54 10.06 -4.24 -9.13
CA LEU A 54 9.29 -3.87 -7.95
C LEU A 54 9.66 -2.48 -7.41
N GLU A 55 10.94 -2.11 -7.41
CA GLU A 55 11.40 -0.84 -6.82
C GLU A 55 10.84 0.37 -7.57
N TYR A 56 10.78 0.31 -8.90
CA TYR A 56 10.15 1.37 -9.70
C TYR A 56 8.68 1.60 -9.33
N THR A 57 7.97 0.52 -8.98
CA THR A 57 6.56 0.61 -8.59
C THR A 57 6.44 1.21 -7.18
N LEU A 58 7.33 0.84 -6.26
CA LEU A 58 7.34 1.39 -4.91
C LEU A 58 7.74 2.86 -4.90
N GLU A 59 8.72 3.26 -5.71
CA GLU A 59 9.13 4.66 -5.84
C GLU A 59 8.02 5.53 -6.45
N PHE A 60 7.28 4.97 -7.42
CA PHE A 60 6.08 5.62 -7.94
C PHE A 60 5.01 5.78 -6.85
N LEU A 61 4.72 4.75 -6.06
CA LEU A 61 3.73 4.83 -4.97
C LEU A 61 4.16 5.83 -3.89
N ALA A 62 5.43 5.82 -3.50
CA ALA A 62 6.01 6.77 -2.55
C ALA A 62 5.90 8.22 -3.04
N SER A 63 6.17 8.47 -4.33
CA SER A 63 6.04 9.80 -4.94
C SER A 63 4.59 10.32 -4.95
N ASN A 64 3.60 9.42 -4.89
CA ASN A 64 2.18 9.77 -4.80
C ASN A 64 1.68 9.92 -3.35
N GLY A 65 2.56 9.81 -2.35
CA GLY A 65 2.20 9.95 -0.93
C GLY A 65 1.46 8.74 -0.37
N VAL A 66 1.66 7.54 -0.95
CA VAL A 66 1.19 6.28 -0.36
C VAL A 66 2.07 5.96 0.85
N GLU A 67 1.43 5.75 2.00
CA GLU A 67 2.09 5.49 3.28
C GLU A 67 2.15 3.99 3.61
N GLU A 68 1.24 3.19 3.06
CA GLU A 68 1.16 1.75 3.28
C GLU A 68 0.97 0.99 1.96
N VAL A 69 1.78 -0.05 1.71
CA VAL A 69 1.67 -0.89 0.52
C VAL A 69 1.52 -2.35 0.92
N LEU A 70 0.40 -2.97 0.53
CA LEU A 70 0.17 -4.41 0.68
C LEU A 70 0.51 -5.12 -0.64
N ILE A 71 1.52 -5.97 -0.61
CA ILE A 71 1.97 -6.71 -1.80
C ILE A 71 1.36 -8.11 -1.77
N PHE A 72 0.54 -8.42 -2.77
CA PHE A 72 -0.05 -9.74 -2.97
C PHE A 72 0.83 -10.57 -3.91
N CYS A 73 1.37 -11.67 -3.38
CA CYS A 73 2.25 -12.60 -4.10
C CYS A 73 1.68 -14.01 -4.05
N THR A 74 1.58 -14.69 -5.20
CA THR A 74 1.13 -16.09 -5.29
C THR A 74 2.23 -17.07 -5.70
N GLY A 75 3.30 -16.58 -6.35
CA GLY A 75 4.41 -17.41 -6.80
C GLY A 75 5.63 -17.28 -5.91
N ASN A 76 5.77 -18.18 -4.93
CA ASN A 76 7.02 -18.86 -4.54
C ASN A 76 6.74 -19.82 -3.36
N THR A 77 6.02 -20.92 -3.60
CA THR A 77 6.11 -22.10 -2.72
C THR A 77 7.03 -23.09 -3.39
N ALA A 78 8.11 -23.42 -2.69
CA ALA A 78 9.13 -24.39 -3.08
C ALA A 78 8.56 -25.72 -3.61
#